data_AF-A0A2V9J154-F1
#
_entry.id   AF-A0A2V9J154-F1
#
_cell.length_a   1.000
_cell.length_b   1.000
_cell.length_c   1.000
_cell.angle_alpha   90.00
_cell.angle_beta   90.00
_cell.angle_gamma   90.00
#
_symmetry.space_group_name_H-M   'P 1'
#
loop_
_entity.id
_entity.type
_entity.pdbx_description
1 polymer ?
#
loop_
_entity_poly.entity_id
_entity_poly.type
_entity_poly.pdbx_seq_one_letter_code
_entity_poly.pdbx_strand_id
1 'polypeptide(L)'
;MNCLDCTDNLTAYLDQELPPGARSEVESHLGSCARCGDELRTLKEAMLLLESHSKPLAPSPAVWSNIRAQIAALPAPSGSRAFWLHSPVQRWALAAAALAVSLILGLGIREYLQDQQSQRALHEYMSQYLEKRESQELVHRVQTAHQEFSDNPFVAPAEETAFGNPFREQGQ
;
A
#
# COMPACT_ATOMS: atom_id res chain seq x y z
N MET A 1 36.20 -15.83 18.37
CA MET A 1 37.33 -16.69 18.00
C MET A 1 38.67 -16.01 18.28
N ASN A 2 39.68 -16.76 18.73
CA ASN A 2 41.03 -16.24 18.95
C ASN A 2 41.91 -16.41 17.68
N CYS A 3 43.15 -15.90 17.69
CA CYS A 3 44.02 -15.98 16.52
C CYS A 3 44.48 -17.41 16.19
N LEU A 4 44.69 -18.27 17.20
CA LEU A 4 45.13 -19.66 17.02
C LEU A 4 44.04 -20.48 16.34
N ASP A 5 42.82 -20.41 16.88
CA ASP A 5 41.64 -21.05 16.30
C ASP A 5 41.40 -20.56 14.86
N CYS A 6 41.62 -19.27 14.59
CA CYS A 6 41.47 -18.72 13.26
C CYS A 6 42.50 -19.30 12.29
N THR A 7 43.78 -19.34 12.68
CA THR A 7 44.86 -19.87 11.83
C THR A 7 44.67 -21.35 11.51
N ASP A 8 44.23 -22.15 12.49
CA ASP A 8 43.99 -23.58 12.31
C ASP A 8 42.85 -23.86 11.31
N ASN A 9 41.92 -22.92 11.17
CA ASN A 9 40.77 -23.03 10.27
C ASN A 9 40.98 -22.37 8.90
N LEU A 10 42.10 -21.69 8.62
CA LEU A 10 42.28 -20.93 7.37
C LEU A 10 42.28 -21.82 6.11
N THR A 11 42.89 -23.00 6.16
CA THR A 11 42.91 -23.92 5.02
C THR A 11 41.51 -24.47 4.74
N ALA A 12 40.80 -24.94 5.77
CA ALA A 12 39.41 -25.39 5.64
C ALA A 12 38.47 -24.25 5.19
N TYR A 13 38.76 -23.01 5.58
CA TYR A 13 38.06 -21.83 5.10
C TYR A 13 38.27 -21.59 3.59
N LEU A 14 39.51 -21.72 3.12
CA LEU A 14 39.87 -21.59 1.70
C LEU A 14 39.22 -22.67 0.84
N ASP A 15 39.23 -23.91 1.32
CA ASP A 15 38.67 -25.07 0.61
C ASP A 15 37.12 -25.15 0.72
N GLN A 16 36.50 -24.21 1.45
CA GLN A 16 35.06 -24.14 1.70
C GLN A 16 34.48 -25.34 2.48
N GLU A 17 35.30 -25.95 3.35
CA GLU A 17 34.93 -27.13 4.12
C GLU A 17 34.37 -26.79 5.51
N LEU A 18 34.40 -25.52 5.91
CA LEU A 18 33.85 -25.09 7.21
C LEU A 18 32.32 -25.06 7.22
N PRO A 19 31.68 -25.51 8.32
CA PRO A 19 30.25 -25.31 8.52
C PRO A 19 29.93 -23.81 8.62
N PRO A 20 28.68 -23.39 8.29
CA PRO A 20 28.31 -21.98 8.21
C PRO A 20 28.64 -21.14 9.46
N GLY A 21 28.46 -21.72 10.65
CA GLY A 21 28.78 -21.05 11.93
C GLY A 21 30.27 -20.75 12.07
N ALA A 22 31.12 -21.78 11.92
CA ALA A 22 32.57 -21.63 12.00
C ALA A 22 33.12 -20.69 10.91
N ARG A 23 32.54 -20.75 9.70
CA ARG A 23 32.89 -19.85 8.61
C ARG A 23 32.63 -18.38 8.99
N SER A 24 31.47 -18.09 9.58
CA SER A 24 31.12 -16.73 10.01
C SER A 24 32.07 -16.20 11.09
N GLU A 25 32.49 -17.07 12.02
CA GLU A 25 33.47 -16.71 13.04
C GLU A 25 34.85 -16.38 12.46
N VAL A 26 35.31 -17.15 11.46
CA VAL A 26 36.54 -16.87 10.69
C VAL A 26 36.43 -15.53 9.97
N GLU A 27 35.34 -15.29 9.25
CA GLU A 27 35.14 -14.04 8.49
C GLU A 27 35.11 -12.81 9.41
N SER A 28 34.46 -12.92 10.58
CA SER A 28 34.44 -11.86 11.58
C SER A 28 35.85 -11.57 12.13
N HIS A 29 36.64 -12.61 12.43
CA HIS A 29 37.99 -12.45 12.93
C HIS A 29 38.93 -11.82 11.89
N LEU A 30 38.85 -12.29 10.64
CA LEU A 30 39.62 -11.73 9.52
C LEU A 30 39.31 -10.24 9.27
N GLY A 31 38.07 -9.80 9.52
CA GLY A 31 37.69 -8.39 9.41
C GLY A 31 38.29 -7.47 10.47
N SER A 32 38.81 -8.03 11.57
CA SER A 32 39.34 -7.25 12.71
C SER A 32 40.82 -7.51 13.02
N CYS A 33 41.41 -8.60 12.50
CA CYS A 33 42.79 -9.01 12.77
C CYS A 33 43.66 -8.99 11.51
N ALA A 34 44.53 -7.98 11.40
CA ALA A 34 45.45 -7.83 10.27
C ALA A 34 46.40 -9.04 10.13
N ARG A 35 46.88 -9.60 11.25
CA ARG A 35 47.81 -10.75 11.24
C ARG A 35 47.19 -11.98 10.58
N CYS A 36 45.94 -12.31 10.92
CA CYS A 36 45.24 -13.44 10.31
C CYS A 36 44.87 -13.16 8.84
N GLY A 37 44.61 -11.88 8.50
CA GLY A 37 44.43 -11.46 7.11
C GLY A 37 45.68 -11.65 6.25
N ASP A 38 46.86 -11.32 6.80
CA ASP A 38 48.15 -11.55 6.13
C ASP A 38 48.45 -13.04 5.93
N GLU A 39 48.19 -13.86 6.95
CA GLU A 39 48.36 -15.31 6.86
C GLU A 39 47.48 -15.91 5.74
N LEU A 40 46.21 -15.52 5.70
CA LEU A 40 45.28 -15.93 4.65
C LEU A 40 45.77 -15.51 3.26
N ARG A 41 46.35 -14.31 3.13
CA ARG A 41 46.91 -13.81 1.87
C ARG A 41 48.11 -14.66 1.44
N THR A 42 49.03 -14.98 2.35
CA THR A 42 50.17 -15.86 2.06
C THR A 42 49.74 -17.25 1.61
N LEU A 43 48.71 -17.83 2.25
CA LEU A 43 48.14 -19.11 1.82
C LEU A 43 47.55 -19.05 0.41
N LYS A 44 46.84 -17.97 0.07
CA LYS A 44 46.30 -17.74 -1.29
C LYS A 44 47.40 -17.59 -2.33
N GLU A 45 48.46 -16.84 -2.02
CA GLU A 45 49.62 -16.66 -2.90
C GLU A 45 50.31 -18.01 -3.18
N ALA A 46 50.47 -18.86 -2.15
CA ALA A 46 51.01 -20.21 -2.32
C ALA A 46 50.14 -21.10 -3.22
N MET A 47 48.81 -21.04 -3.06
CA MET A 47 47.86 -21.79 -3.89
C MET A 47 47.94 -21.36 -5.37
N LEU A 48 48.00 -20.06 -5.65
CA LEU A 48 48.14 -19.52 -7.01
C LEU A 48 49.46 -19.94 -7.66
N LEU A 49 50.55 -20.00 -6.88
CA LEU A 49 51.84 -20.47 -7.39
C LEU A 49 51.75 -21.95 -7.79
N LEU A 50 51.06 -22.77 -7.00
CA LEU A 50 50.86 -24.18 -7.32
C LEU A 50 49.97 -24.35 -8.56
N GLU A 51 48.88 -23.60 -8.66
CA GLU A 51 47.98 -23.64 -9.81
C GLU A 51 48.70 -23.26 -11.11
N SER A 52 49.47 -22.16 -11.09
CA SER A 52 50.22 -21.66 -12.25
C SER A 52 51.36 -22.58 -12.73
N HIS A 53 51.94 -23.39 -11.84
CA HIS A 53 53.04 -24.31 -12.17
C HIS A 53 52.59 -25.76 -12.36
N SER A 54 51.34 -26.07 -12.03
CA SER A 54 50.77 -27.39 -12.26
C SER A 54 50.44 -27.58 -13.74
N LYS A 55 50.83 -28.72 -14.32
CA LYS A 55 50.40 -29.09 -15.66
C LYS A 55 48.93 -29.52 -15.58
N PRO A 56 47.99 -28.86 -16.28
CA PRO A 56 46.60 -29.26 -16.24
C PRO A 56 46.46 -30.67 -16.81
N LEU A 57 45.91 -31.58 -16.02
CA LEU A 57 45.61 -32.93 -16.47
C LEU A 57 44.31 -32.86 -17.29
N ALA A 58 44.43 -32.97 -18.61
CA ALA A 58 43.25 -32.99 -19.47
C ALA A 58 42.43 -34.26 -19.19
N PRO A 59 41.12 -34.14 -18.89
CA PRO A 59 40.25 -35.31 -18.78
C PRO A 59 40.24 -36.09 -20.09
N SER A 60 40.09 -37.42 -20.02
CA SER A 60 39.99 -38.22 -21.24
C SER A 60 38.75 -37.83 -22.05
N PRO A 61 38.76 -37.98 -23.38
CA PRO A 61 37.59 -37.69 -24.22
C PRO A 61 36.33 -38.46 -23.79
N ALA A 62 36.51 -39.67 -23.22
CA ALA A 62 35.44 -40.51 -22.70
C ALA A 62 34.70 -39.88 -21.50
N VAL A 63 35.42 -39.19 -20.61
CA VAL A 63 34.80 -38.46 -19.49
C VAL A 63 33.88 -37.36 -20.04
N TRP A 64 34.37 -36.60 -21.02
CA TRP A 64 33.58 -35.54 -21.64
C TRP A 64 32.38 -36.04 -22.43
N SER A 65 32.49 -37.17 -23.14
CA SER A 65 31.34 -37.77 -23.82
C SER A 65 30.28 -38.23 -22.83
N ASN A 66 30.69 -38.84 -21.71
CA ASN A 66 29.76 -39.31 -20.68
C ASN A 66 29.03 -38.15 -20.00
N ILE A 67 29.74 -37.07 -19.66
CA ILE A 67 29.13 -35.86 -19.09
C ILE A 67 28.10 -35.27 -20.06
N ARG A 68 28.44 -35.13 -21.35
CA ARG A 68 27.51 -34.63 -22.37
C ARG A 68 26.28 -35.52 -22.50
N ALA A 69 26.46 -36.83 -22.49
CA ALA A 69 25.36 -37.78 -22.57
C ALA A 69 24.43 -37.66 -21.34
N GLN A 70 24.97 -37.53 -20.14
CA GLN A 70 24.18 -37.34 -18.92
C GLN A 70 23.42 -36.01 -18.94
N ILE A 71 24.07 -34.90 -19.35
CA ILE A 71 23.40 -33.60 -19.46
C ILE A 71 22.28 -33.65 -20.50
N ALA A 72 22.50 -34.29 -21.65
CA ALA A 72 21.48 -34.44 -22.69
C ALA A 72 20.32 -35.36 -22.27
N ALA A 73 20.57 -36.30 -21.35
CA ALA A 73 19.56 -37.18 -20.78
C ALA A 73 18.75 -36.52 -19.66
N LEU A 74 19.20 -35.38 -19.11
CA LEU A 74 18.39 -34.62 -18.16
C LEU A 74 17.13 -34.13 -18.89
N PRO A 75 15.94 -34.28 -18.28
CA PRO A 75 14.73 -33.74 -18.86
C PRO A 75 14.93 -32.24 -19.06
N ALA A 76 14.67 -31.76 -20.28
CA ALA A 76 14.63 -30.33 -20.54
C ALA A 76 13.73 -29.68 -19.47
N PRO A 77 14.15 -28.55 -18.85
CA PRO A 77 13.28 -27.87 -17.92
C PRO A 77 11.95 -27.65 -18.63
N SER A 78 10.88 -28.27 -18.10
CA SER A 78 9.53 -28.19 -18.66
C SER A 78 8.98 -26.80 -18.40
N GLY A 79 9.56 -25.81 -19.06
CA GLY A 79 9.21 -24.41 -18.96
C GLY A 79 8.19 -24.07 -20.03
N SER A 80 6.95 -24.53 -19.87
CA SER A 80 5.86 -24.07 -20.73
C SER A 80 4.87 -23.16 -20.01
N ARG A 81 5.24 -22.55 -18.86
CA ARG A 81 4.52 -21.35 -18.39
C ARG A 81 4.57 -20.23 -19.44
N ALA A 82 5.67 -20.12 -20.20
CA ALA A 82 5.82 -19.16 -21.29
C ALA A 82 4.91 -19.47 -22.50
N PHE A 83 4.68 -20.75 -22.83
CA PHE A 83 3.81 -21.13 -23.95
C PHE A 83 2.33 -20.75 -23.71
N TRP A 84 1.87 -20.81 -22.45
CA TRP A 84 0.53 -20.33 -22.09
C TRP A 84 0.38 -18.82 -22.35
N LEU A 85 1.31 -18.00 -21.86
CA LEU A 85 1.31 -16.54 -22.01
C LEU A 85 1.39 -16.01 -23.45
N HIS A 86 1.81 -16.84 -24.42
CA HIS A 86 1.97 -16.43 -25.82
C HIS A 86 0.81 -16.83 -26.75
N SER A 87 -0.23 -17.50 -26.25
CA SER A 87 -1.41 -17.80 -27.07
C SER A 87 -2.21 -16.52 -27.37
N PRO A 88 -2.59 -16.25 -28.64
CA PRO A 88 -3.43 -15.10 -28.98
C PRO A 88 -4.75 -15.11 -28.22
N VAL A 89 -5.26 -16.30 -27.86
CA VAL A 89 -6.46 -16.49 -27.03
C VAL A 89 -6.30 -15.85 -25.65
N GLN A 90 -5.10 -15.91 -25.05
CA GLN A 90 -4.84 -15.30 -23.74
C GLN A 90 -4.73 -13.77 -23.82
N ARG A 91 -4.29 -13.21 -24.96
CA ARG A 91 -4.32 -11.75 -25.20
C ARG A 91 -5.75 -11.21 -25.28
N TRP A 92 -6.64 -11.93 -25.97
CA TRP A 92 -8.06 -11.58 -26.00
C TRP A 92 -8.75 -11.81 -24.66
N ALA A 93 -8.35 -12.84 -23.88
CA ALA A 93 -8.87 -13.07 -22.54
C ALA A 93 -8.52 -11.93 -21.57
N LEU A 94 -7.30 -11.40 -21.61
CA LEU A 94 -6.90 -10.24 -20.80
C LEU A 94 -7.63 -8.97 -21.22
N ALA A 95 -7.81 -8.74 -22.53
CA ALA A 95 -8.59 -7.61 -23.04
C ALA A 95 -10.06 -7.69 -22.61
N ALA A 96 -10.67 -8.88 -22.68
CA ALA A 96 -12.03 -9.13 -22.21
C ALA A 96 -12.17 -8.91 -20.68
N ALA A 97 -11.18 -9.37 -19.90
CA ALA A 97 -11.17 -9.15 -18.46
C ALA A 97 -11.05 -7.66 -18.08
N ALA A 98 -10.19 -6.90 -18.77
CA ALA A 98 -10.06 -5.46 -18.55
C ALA A 98 -11.35 -4.71 -18.90
N LEU A 99 -12.03 -5.10 -19.98
CA LEU A 99 -13.33 -4.57 -20.34
C LEU A 99 -14.39 -4.90 -19.28
N ALA A 100 -14.44 -6.14 -18.80
CA ALA A 100 -15.38 -6.54 -17.75
C ALA A 100 -15.16 -5.76 -16.45
N VAL A 101 -13.91 -5.60 -16.02
CA VAL A 101 -13.56 -4.79 -14.83
C VAL A 101 -13.96 -3.33 -15.01
N SER A 102 -13.68 -2.75 -16.17
CA SER A 102 -14.07 -1.37 -16.49
C SER A 102 -15.59 -1.19 -16.49
N LEU A 103 -16.32 -2.20 -16.95
CA LEU A 103 -17.79 -2.19 -16.99
C LEU A 103 -18.37 -2.32 -15.57
N ILE A 104 -17.81 -3.17 -14.72
CA ILE A 104 -18.19 -3.30 -13.30
C ILE A 104 -17.90 -1.99 -12.55
N LEU A 105 -16.71 -1.41 -12.74
CA LEU A 105 -16.35 -0.11 -12.15
C LEU A 105 -17.28 1.00 -12.65
N GLY A 106 -17.56 1.03 -13.94
CA GLY A 106 -18.48 2.00 -14.54
C GLY A 106 -19.90 1.88 -13.98
N LEU A 107 -20.42 0.66 -13.86
CA LEU A 107 -21.73 0.40 -13.25
C LEU A 107 -21.75 0.79 -11.78
N GLY A 108 -20.72 0.42 -11.00
CA GLY A 108 -20.61 0.78 -9.59
C GLY A 108 -20.52 2.29 -9.37
N ILE A 109 -19.75 3.01 -10.20
CA ILE A 109 -19.70 4.48 -10.18
C ILE A 109 -21.07 5.06 -10.50
N ARG A 110 -21.78 4.50 -11.49
CA ARG A 110 -23.11 4.99 -11.87
C ARG A 110 -24.13 4.80 -10.76
N GLU A 111 -24.15 3.64 -10.11
CA GLU A 111 -25.02 3.38 -8.96
C GLU A 111 -24.67 4.29 -7.78
N TYR A 112 -23.38 4.48 -7.49
CA TYR A 112 -22.92 5.38 -6.44
C TYR A 112 -23.34 6.84 -6.67
N LEU A 113 -23.19 7.34 -7.90
CA LEU A 113 -23.60 8.70 -8.26
C LEU A 113 -25.14 8.85 -8.23
N GLN A 114 -25.88 7.83 -8.64
CA GLN A 114 -27.34 7.83 -8.62
C GLN A 114 -27.89 7.84 -7.18
N ASP A 115 -27.29 7.04 -6.29
CA ASP A 115 -27.64 7.05 -4.86
C ASP A 115 -27.34 8.42 -4.24
N GLN A 116 -26.17 8.99 -4.54
CA GLN A 116 -25.81 10.32 -4.07
C GLN A 116 -26.79 11.42 -4.55
N GLN A 117 -27.27 11.35 -5.79
CA GLN A 117 -28.28 12.27 -6.30
C GLN A 117 -29.62 12.11 -5.58
N SER A 118 -30.02 10.88 -5.26
CA SER A 118 -31.26 10.59 -4.54
C SER A 118 -31.25 11.17 -3.11
N GLN A 119 -30.12 11.05 -2.39
CA GLN A 119 -29.94 11.61 -1.06
C GLN A 119 -30.00 13.14 -1.08
N ARG A 120 -29.39 13.77 -2.08
CA ARG A 120 -29.45 15.23 -2.26
C ARG A 120 -30.87 15.71 -2.52
N ALA A 121 -31.62 15.01 -3.39
CA ALA A 121 -33.01 15.35 -3.68
C ALA A 121 -33.91 15.21 -2.44
N LEU A 122 -33.70 14.17 -1.63
CA LEU A 122 -34.42 13.99 -0.37
C LEU A 122 -34.12 15.09 0.65
N HIS A 123 -32.85 15.48 0.80
CA HIS A 123 -32.46 16.53 1.72
C HIS A 123 -33.07 17.88 1.34
N GLU A 124 -33.03 18.21 0.05
CA GLU A 124 -33.66 19.42 -0.51
C GLU A 124 -35.19 19.41 -0.33
N TYR A 125 -35.83 18.26 -0.56
CA TYR A 125 -37.25 18.13 -0.29
C TYR A 125 -37.59 18.32 1.19
N MET A 126 -36.77 17.76 2.08
CA MET A 126 -36.97 17.85 3.53
C MET A 126 -36.80 19.29 4.04
N SER A 127 -35.79 20.02 3.58
CA SER A 127 -35.58 21.42 3.99
C SER A 127 -36.76 22.29 3.56
N GLN A 128 -37.22 22.17 2.32
CA GLN A 128 -38.39 22.89 1.82
C GLN A 128 -39.66 22.51 2.59
N TYR A 129 -39.82 21.24 2.93
CA TYR A 129 -40.96 20.78 3.73
C TYR A 129 -40.95 21.40 5.14
N LEU A 130 -39.79 21.41 5.81
CA LEU A 130 -39.63 21.98 7.14
C LEU A 130 -39.88 23.48 7.16
N GLU A 131 -39.32 24.23 6.21
CA GLU A 131 -39.50 25.69 6.10
C GLU A 131 -40.98 26.06 5.85
N LYS A 132 -41.66 25.30 4.97
CA LYS A 132 -43.09 25.48 4.73
C LYS A 132 -43.91 25.23 5.99
N ARG A 133 -43.53 24.22 6.78
CA ARG A 133 -44.23 23.91 8.02
C ARG A 133 -43.97 24.98 9.10
N GLU A 134 -42.73 25.44 9.23
CA GLU A 134 -42.35 26.49 10.18
C GLU A 134 -43.06 27.82 9.88
N SER A 135 -43.12 28.22 8.60
CA SER A 135 -43.87 29.42 8.20
C SER A 135 -45.36 29.32 8.48
N GLN A 136 -45.98 28.15 8.28
CA GLN A 136 -47.39 27.92 8.65
C GLN A 136 -47.59 28.01 10.17
N GLU A 137 -46.71 27.39 10.96
CA GLU A 137 -46.77 27.45 12.42
C GLU A 137 -46.56 28.88 12.94
N LEU A 138 -45.65 29.65 12.35
CA LEU A 138 -45.43 31.06 12.66
C LEU A 138 -46.67 31.91 12.36
N VAL A 139 -47.27 31.77 11.19
CA VAL A 139 -48.51 32.48 10.83
C VAL A 139 -49.62 32.15 11.81
N HIS A 140 -49.83 30.86 12.10
CA HIS A 140 -50.83 30.44 13.06
C HIS A 140 -50.57 31.00 14.45
N ARG A 141 -49.32 30.93 14.94
CA ARG A 141 -48.93 31.42 16.27
C ARG A 141 -49.07 32.94 16.39
N VAL A 142 -48.74 33.70 15.34
CA VAL A 142 -48.96 35.16 15.30
C VAL A 142 -50.45 35.47 15.33
N GLN A 143 -51.26 34.72 14.58
CA GLN A 143 -52.70 34.94 14.52
C GLN A 143 -53.40 34.58 15.83
N THR A 144 -53.04 33.47 16.47
CA THR A 144 -53.56 33.11 17.80
C THR A 144 -53.09 34.09 18.86
N ALA A 145 -51.83 34.52 18.85
CA ALA A 145 -51.35 35.54 19.77
C ALA A 145 -52.08 36.88 19.61
N HIS A 146 -52.39 37.29 18.37
CA HIS A 146 -53.18 38.50 18.10
C HIS A 146 -54.61 38.37 18.63
N GLN A 147 -55.24 37.20 18.44
CA GLN A 147 -56.59 36.94 18.90
C GLN A 147 -56.68 36.82 20.43
N GLU A 148 -55.71 36.14 21.06
CA GLU A 148 -55.59 36.08 22.52
C GLU A 148 -55.34 37.47 23.12
N PHE A 149 -54.57 38.32 22.44
CA PHE A 149 -54.39 39.72 22.84
C PHE A 149 -55.67 40.55 22.69
N SER A 150 -56.44 40.39 21.61
CA SER A 150 -57.69 41.13 21.39
C SER A 150 -58.82 40.70 22.33
N ASP A 151 -58.88 39.41 22.67
CA ASP A 151 -59.90 38.85 23.57
C ASP A 151 -59.51 38.97 25.05
N ASN A 152 -58.33 39.49 25.38
CA ASN A 152 -57.87 39.65 26.76
C ASN A 152 -58.56 40.86 27.43
N PRO A 153 -59.48 40.65 28.40
CA PRO A 153 -60.25 41.73 29.03
C PRO A 153 -59.39 42.65 29.93
N PHE A 154 -58.13 42.28 30.18
CA PHE A 154 -57.17 43.09 30.94
C PHE A 154 -56.31 44.00 30.04
N VAL A 155 -56.40 43.85 28.72
CA VAL A 155 -55.73 44.73 27.73
C VAL A 155 -56.77 45.70 27.22
N ALA A 156 -56.77 46.93 27.75
CA ALA A 156 -57.63 47.98 27.18
C ALA A 156 -57.21 48.22 25.71
N PRO A 157 -58.14 48.34 24.75
CA PRO A 157 -57.80 48.86 23.44
C PRO A 157 -57.11 50.21 23.69
N ALA A 158 -55.98 50.44 23.03
CA ALA A 158 -55.34 51.74 23.08
C ALA A 158 -56.31 52.77 22.47
N GLU A 159 -57.23 53.29 23.28
CA GLU A 159 -57.60 54.68 23.16
C GLU A 159 -56.28 55.42 23.06
N GLU A 160 -56.16 56.27 22.05
CA GLU A 160 -55.16 57.32 21.98
C GLU A 160 -55.29 58.15 23.27
N THR A 161 -54.76 57.63 24.37
CA THR A 161 -54.51 58.39 25.56
C THR A 161 -53.53 59.43 25.06
N ALA A 162 -53.98 60.68 25.08
CA ALA A 162 -53.18 61.87 24.93
C ALA A 162 -52.11 62.00 26.03
N PHE A 163 -51.55 60.89 26.51
CA PHE A 163 -50.30 60.82 27.23
C PHE A 163 -49.18 60.80 26.20
N GLY A 164 -48.81 62.00 25.76
CA GLY A 164 -47.51 62.21 25.13
C GLY A 164 -46.44 61.57 26.01
N ASN A 165 -45.68 60.65 25.43
CA ASN A 165 -44.57 59.98 26.10
C ASN A 165 -43.64 61.06 26.72
N PRO A 166 -43.55 61.16 28.05
CA PRO A 166 -42.77 62.22 28.71
C PRO A 166 -41.26 62.10 28.48
N PHE A 167 -40.81 60.99 27.89
CA PHE A 167 -39.41 60.73 27.54
C PHE A 167 -39.14 60.80 26.03
N ARG A 168 -40.11 61.22 25.21
CA ARG A 168 -39.82 61.53 23.81
C ARG A 168 -39.13 62.88 23.77
N GLU A 169 -37.81 62.85 23.89
CA GLU A 169 -36.98 64.04 23.73
C GLU A 169 -37.38 64.74 22.42
N GLN A 170 -37.78 66.00 22.54
CA GLN A 170 -37.84 66.92 21.41
C GLN A 170 -36.38 67.22 21.01
N GLY A 171 -35.79 66.28 20.27
CA GLY A 171 -34.48 66.42 19.63
C GLY A 171 -34.64 67.05 18.26
N GLN A 172 -33.98 68.19 18.09
CA GLN A 172 -33.89 69.04 16.89
C GLN A 172 -33.41 68.30 15.63
#